data_AF-A0A3C2DXZ4-F1
#
_entry.id   AF-A0A3C2DXZ4-F1
#
_cell.length_a   1.000
_cell.length_b   1.000
_cell.length_c   1.000
_cell.angle_alpha   90.00
_cell.angle_beta   90.00
_cell.angle_gamma   90.00
#
_symmetry.space_group_name_H-M   'P 1'
#
loop_
_entity.id
_entity.type
_entity.pdbx_description
1 polymer ?
#
loop_
_entity_poly.entity_id
_entity_poly.type
_entity_poly.pdbx_seq_one_letter_code
_entity_poly.pdbx_strand_id
1 'polypeptide(L)' 'MAGVDRRLAARLRRGQLPLEGELDLHGFKQPQARRALDAFIEDAVHDGRRCLLVVTGKGER' A
#
# COMPACT_ATOMS: atom_id res chain seq x y z
N MET A 1 4.08 4.99 20.87
CA MET A 1 3.98 4.89 19.39
C MET A 1 2.74 5.65 18.97
N ALA A 2 2.92 6.82 18.36
CA ALA A 2 1.81 7.70 18.00
C ALA A 2 1.00 7.06 16.86
N GLY A 3 -0.28 6.80 17.10
CA GLY A 3 -1.19 6.35 16.04
C GLY A 3 -1.27 7.37 14.91
N VAL A 4 -1.69 6.90 13.73
CA VAL A 4 -1.95 7.77 12.57
C VAL A 4 -2.93 8.88 12.97
N ASP A 5 -2.58 10.13 12.65
CA ASP A 5 -3.46 11.28 12.89
C ASP A 5 -4.89 11.01 12.39
N ARG A 6 -5.90 11.28 13.23
CA ARG A 6 -7.31 10.95 12.91
C ARG A 6 -7.79 11.61 11.63
N ARG A 7 -7.34 12.83 11.34
CA ARG A 7 -7.73 13.58 10.13
C ARG A 7 -7.06 12.98 8.91
N LEU A 8 -5.78 12.60 9.00
CA LEU A 8 -5.06 11.89 7.95
C LEU A 8 -5.72 10.55 7.62
N ALA A 9 -6.03 9.75 8.65
CA ALA A 9 -6.70 8.46 8.47
C ALA A 9 -8.10 8.62 7.84
N ALA A 10 -8.84 9.67 8.19
CA ALA A 10 -10.15 9.94 7.60
C ALA A 10 -10.05 10.36 6.11
N ARG A 11 -9.02 11.13 5.73
CA ARG A 11 -8.75 11.48 4.33
C ARG A 11 -8.35 10.25 3.52
N LEU A 12 -7.48 9.40 4.06
CA LEU A 12 -7.07 8.15 3.42
C LEU A 12 -8.29 7.25 3.13
N ARG A 13 -9.15 7.02 4.13
CA ARG A 13 -10.37 6.21 3.97
C ARG A 13 -11.34 6.75 2.92
N ARG A 14 -11.34 8.06 2.68
CA ARG A 14 -12.19 8.71 1.66
C ARG A 14 -11.51 8.83 0.29
N GLY A 15 -10.29 8.31 0.12
CA GLY A 15 -9.54 8.46 -1.13
C GLY A 15 -9.12 9.92 -1.43
N GLN A 16 -8.96 10.75 -0.39
CA GLN A 16 -8.63 12.18 -0.52
C GLN A 16 -7.12 12.49 -0.39
N LEU A 17 -6.29 11.45 -0.46
CA LEU A 17 -4.85 11.57 -0.53
C LEU A 17 -4.42 11.15 -1.94
N PRO A 18 -3.53 11.91 -2.61
CA PRO A 18 -3.00 11.51 -3.89
C PRO A 18 -2.22 10.20 -3.72
N LEU A 19 -2.45 9.24 -4.61
CA LEU A 19 -1.65 8.03 -4.66
C LEU A 19 -0.28 8.37 -5.26
N GLU A 20 0.77 7.93 -4.59
CA GLU A 20 2.16 8.18 -4.98
C GLU A 20 2.84 6.89 -5.47
N GLY A 21 2.12 5.77 -5.44
CA GLY A 21 2.53 4.50 -6.00
C GLY A 21 1.41 3.48 -5.96
N GLU A 22 1.46 2.53 -6.90
CA GLU A 22 0.52 1.43 -7.01
C GLU A 22 1.28 0.12 -7.22
N LEU A 23 0.85 -0.93 -6.53
CA LEU A 23 1.34 -2.30 -6.70
C LEU A 23 0.16 -3.25 -6.86
N ASP A 24 0.09 -3.94 -8.00
CA ASP A 24 -0.87 -5.03 -8.20
C ASP A 24 -0.22 -6.37 -7.84
N LEU A 25 -0.81 -7.05 -6.87
CA LEU A 25 -0.43 -8.37 -6.38
C LEU A 25 -1.44 -9.45 -6.81
N HIS A 26 -2.42 -9.11 -7.63
CA HIS A 26 -3.41 -10.07 -8.11
C HIS A 26 -2.71 -11.27 -8.77
N GLY A 27 -3.08 -12.47 -8.32
CA GLY A 27 -2.57 -13.72 -8.87
C GLY A 27 -1.17 -14.11 -8.38
N PHE A 28 -0.52 -13.28 -7.55
CA PHE A 28 0.74 -13.66 -6.94
C PHE A 28 0.49 -14.72 -5.86
N LYS A 29 1.30 -15.77 -5.85
CA LYS A 29 1.37 -16.68 -4.70
C LYS A 29 1.99 -15.92 -3.52
N GLN A 30 1.65 -16.31 -2.30
CA GLN A 30 2.08 -15.62 -1.08
C GLN A 30 3.59 -15.30 -1.03
N PRO A 31 4.54 -16.19 -1.42
CA PRO A 31 5.95 -15.85 -1.42
C PRO A 31 6.34 -14.77 -2.44
N GLN A 32 5.66 -14.72 -3.59
CA GLN A 32 5.87 -13.69 -4.62
C GLN A 32 5.31 -12.36 -4.14
N ALA A 33 4.09 -12.37 -3.61
CA ALA A 33 3.42 -11.19 -3.06
C ALA A 33 4.25 -10.55 -1.94
N ARG A 34 4.81 -11.37 -1.03
CA ARG A 34 5.67 -10.90 0.05
C ARG A 34 6.90 -10.16 -0.49
N ARG A 35 7.65 -10.79 -1.40
CA ARG A 35 8.87 -10.18 -1.97
C ARG A 35 8.58 -8.89 -2.73
N ALA A 36 7.52 -8.87 -3.54
CA ALA A 36 7.15 -7.68 -4.30
C ALA A 36 6.68 -6.54 -3.39
N LEU A 37 5.91 -6.85 -2.35
CA LEU A 37 5.45 -5.87 -1.38
C LEU A 37 6.60 -5.28 -0.57
N ASP A 38 7.56 -6.10 -0.14
CA ASP A 38 8.73 -5.64 0.62
C ASP A 38 9.54 -4.62 -0.21
N ALA A 39 9.91 -4.99 -1.45
CA ALA A 39 10.65 -4.10 -2.34
C ALA A 39 9.89 -2.80 -2.63
N PHE A 40 8.58 -2.88 -2.90
CA PHE A 40 7.75 -1.71 -3.17
C PHE A 40 7.67 -0.75 -1.99
N ILE A 41 7.58 -1.27 -0.75
CA ILE A 41 7.57 -0.45 0.46
C ILE A 41 8.95 0.18 0.69
N GLU A 42 10.03 -0.56 0.49
CA GLU A 42 11.40 -0.04 0.62
C GLU A 42 11.65 1.12 -0.34
N ASP A 43 11.29 0.96 -1.62
CA ASP A 43 11.39 2.01 -2.63
C ASP A 43 10.52 3.22 -2.27
N ALA A 44 9.29 2.98 -1.81
CA ALA A 44 8.38 4.05 -1.43
C ALA A 44 8.87 4.85 -0.22
N VAL A 45 9.48 4.18 0.76
CA VAL A 45 10.12 4.83 1.92
C VAL A 45 11.33 5.63 1.48
N HIS A 46 12.18 5.06 0.62
CA HIS A 46 13.34 5.75 0.06
C HIS A 46 12.95 7.04 -0.68
N ASP A 47 11.88 6.97 -1.47
CA ASP A 47 11.34 8.09 -2.24
C ASP A 47 10.47 9.07 -1.42
N GLY A 48 10.22 8.78 -0.15
CA GLY A 48 9.39 9.61 0.72
C GLY A 48 7.89 9.64 0.37
N ARG A 49 7.39 8.60 -0.33
CA ARG A 49 5.97 8.45 -0.68
C ARG A 49 5.15 8.23 0.58
N ARG A 50 3.98 8.85 0.67
CA ARG A 50 3.14 8.89 1.86
C ARG A 50 1.82 8.13 1.71
N CYS A 51 1.38 7.89 0.47
CA CYS A 51 0.15 7.15 0.19
C CYS A 51 0.35 6.18 -0.97
N LEU A 52 0.13 4.89 -0.73
CA LEU A 52 0.29 3.83 -1.71
C LEU A 52 -1.02 3.05 -1.86
N LEU A 53 -1.26 2.52 -3.06
CA LEU A 53 -2.31 1.56 -3.32
C LEU A 53 -1.69 0.17 -3.53
N VAL A 54 -2.17 -0.82 -2.78
CA VAL A 54 -1.80 -2.23 -2.98
C VAL A 54 -3.05 -3.02 -3.29
N VAL A 55 -3.10 -3.62 -4.48
CA VAL A 55 -4.24 -4.40 -4.96
C VAL A 55 -3.94 -5.88 -4.75
N THR A 56 -4.58 -6.53 -3.77
CA THR A 56 -4.35 -7.95 -3.46
C THR A 56 -5.35 -8.90 -4.14
N GLY A 57 -6.27 -8.36 -4.94
CA GLY A 57 -7.40 -9.10 -5.50
C GLY A 57 -8.50 -9.39 -4.47
N LYS A 58 -9.51 -10.17 -4.88
CA LYS A 58 -10.69 -10.51 -4.06
C LYS A 58 -10.52 -11.81 -3.25
N GLY A 59 -9.39 -12.49 -3.42
CA GLY A 59 -9.20 -13.88 -3.03
C GLY A 59 -9.82 -14.84 -4.04
N GLU A 60 -9.10 -15.91 -4.38
CA GLU A 60 -9.72 -17.10 -4.98
C GLU A 60 -10.14 -18.03 -3.84
N ARG A 61 -11.32 -18.65 -3.96
CA ARG A 61 -11.95 -19.49 -2.92
C ARG A 61 -11.06 -20.63 -2.44
#